data_AF-A0AAV5W2A2-F1
#
_entry.id   AF-A0AAV5W2A2-F1
#
_cell.length_a   1.000
_cell.length_b   1.000
_cell.length_c   1.000
_cell.angle_alpha   90.00
_cell.angle_beta   90.00
_cell.angle_gamma   90.00
#
_symmetry.space_group_name_H-M   'P 1'
#
loop_
_entity.id
_entity.type
_entity.pdbx_description
1 polymer ?
#
loop_
_entity_poly.entity_id
_entity_poly.type
_entity_poly.pdbx_seq_one_letter_code
_entity_poly.pdbx_strand_id
1 'polypeptide(L)'
;PPLAYREFNSSPSVNATREYLDQLFCDKNELCQSPAAFRHVTRLIDSEISRVVDQISSSIAATAVNARGDSESQLAAGAAVDGSAKVVLQEKIFVPVDKYPR
;
A
#
# COMPACT_ATOMS: atom_id res chain seq x y z
N PRO A 1 40.97 -12.00 7.09
CA PRO A 1 39.83 -12.72 6.49
C PRO A 1 38.71 -11.74 6.08
N PRO A 2 38.31 -11.66 4.81
CA PRO A 2 37.19 -10.81 4.42
C PRO A 2 35.88 -11.49 4.84
N LEU A 3 35.06 -10.79 5.61
CA LEU A 3 33.72 -11.24 5.99
C LEU A 3 32.83 -11.17 4.74
N ALA A 4 32.40 -12.33 4.26
CA ALA A 4 31.38 -12.41 3.23
C ALA A 4 30.09 -11.79 3.80
N TYR A 5 29.69 -10.64 3.26
CA TYR A 5 28.39 -10.05 3.54
C TYR A 5 27.33 -11.00 2.97
N ARG A 6 26.68 -11.75 3.85
CA ARG A 6 25.53 -12.59 3.51
C ARG A 6 24.47 -11.67 2.90
N GLU A 7 24.09 -11.94 1.66
CA GLU A 7 23.03 -11.21 0.96
C GLU A 7 21.70 -11.46 1.70
N PHE A 8 21.32 -10.54 2.58
CA PHE A 8 20.01 -10.52 3.24
C PHE A 8 18.90 -9.98 2.31
N ASN A 9 19.20 -9.75 1.03
CA ASN A 9 18.30 -9.06 0.10
C ASN A 9 17.28 -9.98 -0.58
N SER A 10 17.27 -11.27 -0.28
CA SER A 10 16.17 -12.14 -0.66
C SER A 10 15.01 -11.92 0.32
N SER A 11 14.19 -10.91 0.09
CA SER A 11 12.87 -10.83 0.72
C SER A 11 12.17 -12.16 0.43
N PRO A 12 11.82 -12.96 1.46
CA PRO A 12 10.94 -14.09 1.22
C PRO A 12 9.70 -13.54 0.53
N SER A 13 9.25 -14.21 -0.54
CA SER A 13 7.96 -13.96 -1.16
C SER A 13 6.88 -14.30 -0.13
N VAL A 14 6.67 -13.42 0.86
CA VAL A 14 5.60 -13.55 1.83
C VAL A 14 4.33 -13.25 1.05
N ASN A 15 3.54 -14.29 0.82
CA ASN A 15 2.24 -14.18 0.20
C ASN A 15 1.40 -13.17 1.00
N ALA A 16 0.87 -12.15 0.33
CA ALA A 16 -0.03 -11.19 0.97
C ALA A 16 -1.35 -11.90 1.32
N THR A 17 -1.42 -12.45 2.53
CA THR A 17 -2.63 -13.09 3.07
C THR A 17 -3.27 -12.22 4.14
N ARG A 18 -4.54 -12.50 4.43
CA ARG A 18 -5.28 -11.78 5.47
C ARG A 18 -4.67 -12.04 6.85
N GLU A 19 -4.29 -13.28 7.11
CA GLU A 19 -3.70 -13.72 8.37
C GLU A 19 -2.35 -13.03 8.62
N TYR A 20 -1.56 -12.85 7.56
CA TYR A 20 -0.30 -12.12 7.65
C TYR A 20 -0.52 -10.64 7.99
N LEU A 21 -1.51 -10.00 7.34
CA LEU A 21 -1.87 -8.61 7.64
C LEU A 21 -2.35 -8.43 9.09
N ASP A 22 -3.16 -9.37 9.59
CA ASP A 22 -3.63 -9.34 10.98
C ASP A 22 -2.44 -9.51 11.96
N GLN A 23 -1.46 -10.36 11.65
CA GLN A 23 -0.22 -10.47 12.45
C GLN A 23 0.59 -9.15 12.45
N LEU A 24 0.72 -8.48 11.30
CA LEU A 24 1.43 -7.19 11.24
C LEU A 24 0.76 -6.11 12.11
N PHE A 25 -0.57 -6.14 12.26
CA PHE A 25 -1.26 -5.23 13.18
C PHE A 25 -0.98 -5.55 14.64
N CYS A 26 -0.90 -6.84 15.01
CA CYS A 26 -0.46 -7.26 16.34
C CYS A 26 0.97 -6.76 16.63
N ASP A 27 1.91 -7.04 15.73
CA ASP A 27 3.32 -6.65 15.87
C ASP A 27 3.47 -5.13 15.97
N LYS A 28 2.71 -4.37 15.16
CA LYS A 28 2.69 -2.91 15.22
C LYS A 28 2.22 -2.41 16.59
N ASN A 29 1.15 -2.98 17.13
CA ASN A 29 0.62 -2.60 18.44
C ASN A 29 1.63 -2.84 19.56
N GLU A 30 2.38 -3.94 19.49
CA GLU A 30 3.45 -4.24 20.45
C GLU A 30 4.62 -3.24 20.33
N LEU A 31 5.08 -2.97 19.12
CA LEU A 31 6.18 -2.01 18.88
C LEU A 31 5.80 -0.58 19.27
N CYS A 32 4.54 -0.20 19.12
CA CYS A 32 4.04 1.11 19.53
C CYS A 32 4.09 1.33 21.05
N GLN A 33 4.27 0.27 21.86
CA GLN A 33 4.50 0.42 23.31
C GLN A 33 5.89 1.00 23.64
N SER A 34 6.85 0.94 22.71
CA SER A 34 8.19 1.53 22.87
C SER A 34 8.66 2.26 21.60
N PRO A 35 8.05 3.40 21.26
CA PRO A 35 8.27 4.06 19.98
C PRO A 35 9.69 4.66 19.84
N ALA A 36 10.33 5.02 20.95
CA ALA A 36 11.68 5.58 20.94
C ALA A 36 12.75 4.52 20.63
N ALA A 37 12.54 3.26 21.02
CA ALA A 37 13.50 2.18 20.81
C ALA A 37 13.46 1.62 19.39
N PHE A 38 12.28 1.63 18.75
CA PHE A 38 12.02 0.89 17.52
C PHE A 38 11.54 1.74 16.34
N ARG A 39 11.81 3.05 16.33
CA ARG A 39 11.36 3.98 15.28
C ARG A 39 11.54 3.46 13.85
N HIS A 40 12.70 2.88 13.54
CA HIS A 40 12.97 2.36 12.20
C HIS A 40 12.20 1.07 11.89
N VAL A 41 11.99 0.22 12.89
CA VAL A 41 11.20 -1.01 12.75
C VAL A 41 9.73 -0.68 12.57
N THR A 42 9.19 0.27 13.34
CA THR A 42 7.82 0.78 13.15
C THR A 42 7.60 1.27 11.72
N ARG A 43 8.54 2.05 11.18
CA ARG A 43 8.49 2.51 9.78
C ARG A 43 8.51 1.34 8.78
N LEU A 44 9.30 0.30 9.05
CA LEU A 44 9.36 -0.89 8.19
C LEU A 44 8.04 -1.66 8.22
N ILE A 45 7.44 -1.83 9.39
CA ILE A 45 6.12 -2.45 9.52
C ILE A 45 5.05 -1.63 8.80
N ASP A 46 5.06 -0.29 8.93
CA ASP A 46 4.12 0.57 8.20
C ASP A 46 4.27 0.43 6.68
N SER A 47 5.50 0.31 6.19
CA SER A 47 5.79 0.10 4.77
C SER A 47 5.27 -1.26 4.30
N GLU A 48 5.42 -2.30 5.12
CA GLU A 48 4.95 -3.65 4.79
C GLU A 48 3.43 -3.77 4.85
N ILE A 49 2.78 -3.16 5.85
CA ILE A 49 1.31 -3.08 5.91
C ILE A 49 0.78 -2.40 4.65
N SER A 50 1.37 -1.28 4.24
CA SER A 50 0.97 -0.58 3.01
C SER A 50 1.11 -1.49 1.79
N ARG A 51 2.28 -2.15 1.65
CA ARG A 51 2.55 -3.10 0.56
C ARG A 51 1.52 -4.24 0.50
N VAL A 52 1.20 -4.85 1.64
CA VAL A 52 0.26 -5.98 1.74
C VAL A 52 -1.18 -5.53 1.46
N VAL A 53 -1.59 -4.38 2.01
CA VAL A 53 -2.91 -3.78 1.74
C VAL A 53 -3.06 -3.45 0.26
N ASP A 54 -2.03 -2.88 -0.36
CA ASP A 54 -2.03 -2.60 -1.81
C ASP A 54 -2.11 -3.89 -2.62
N GLN A 55 -1.39 -4.94 -2.23
CA GLN A 55 -1.44 -6.23 -2.92
C GLN A 55 -2.82 -6.92 -2.81
N ILE A 56 -3.44 -6.90 -1.62
CA ILE A 56 -4.79 -7.43 -1.42
C ILE A 56 -5.82 -6.57 -2.17
N SER A 57 -5.73 -5.24 -2.07
CA SER A 57 -6.68 -4.32 -2.69
C SER A 57 -6.56 -4.30 -4.21
N SER A 58 -5.35 -4.38 -4.76
CA SER A 58 -5.12 -4.51 -6.20
C SER A 58 -5.66 -5.84 -6.74
N SER A 59 -5.65 -6.93 -5.97
CA SER A 59 -6.32 -8.16 -6.38
C SER A 59 -7.86 -7.98 -6.50
N ILE A 60 -8.45 -7.21 -5.59
CA ILE A 60 -9.89 -6.87 -5.60
C ILE A 60 -10.20 -5.91 -6.74
N ALA A 61 -9.38 -4.87 -6.90
CA ALA A 61 -9.50 -3.89 -7.97
C ALA A 61 -9.28 -4.54 -9.34
N ALA A 62 -8.29 -5.40 -9.52
CA ALA A 62 -8.10 -6.17 -10.75
C ALA A 62 -9.31 -7.07 -11.04
N THR A 63 -9.92 -7.68 -10.03
CA THR A 63 -11.17 -8.43 -10.21
C THR A 63 -12.32 -7.52 -10.69
N ALA A 64 -12.39 -6.28 -10.19
CA ALA A 64 -13.39 -5.29 -10.58
C ALA A 64 -13.10 -4.60 -11.94
N VAL A 65 -11.83 -4.38 -12.27
CA VAL A 65 -11.34 -3.67 -13.48
C VAL A 65 -11.20 -4.64 -14.65
N ASN A 66 -10.93 -5.93 -14.45
CA ASN A 66 -11.01 -6.92 -15.53
C ASN A 66 -12.44 -7.07 -16.10
N ALA A 67 -13.48 -6.54 -15.42
CA ALA A 67 -14.83 -6.39 -15.96
C ALA A 67 -15.04 -5.11 -16.80
N ARG A 68 -14.10 -4.17 -16.76
CA ARG A 68 -14.07 -2.89 -17.49
C ARG A 68 -12.64 -2.64 -17.97
N GLY A 69 -12.27 -3.22 -19.12
CA GLY A 69 -10.91 -3.34 -19.62
C GLY A 69 -10.10 -2.04 -19.79
N ASP A 70 -9.73 -1.41 -18.68
CA ASP A 70 -8.80 -0.30 -18.61
C ASP A 70 -7.46 -0.82 -18.11
N SER A 71 -6.49 -0.87 -19.04
CA SER A 71 -5.09 -1.18 -18.77
C SER A 71 -4.47 -0.12 -17.86
N GLU A 72 -3.58 -0.55 -16.96
CA GLU A 72 -2.72 0.28 -16.11
C GLU A 72 -2.30 1.58 -16.80
N SER A 73 -2.91 2.69 -16.42
CA SER A 73 -2.38 4.01 -16.75
C SER A 73 -1.21 4.27 -15.81
N GLN A 74 -0.01 3.83 -16.21
CA GLN A 74 1.21 4.39 -15.64
C GLN A 74 1.11 5.91 -15.76
N LEU A 75 0.96 6.59 -14.62
CA LEU A 75 1.09 8.05 -14.56
C LEU A 75 2.50 8.35 -15.08
N ALA A 76 2.58 8.74 -16.36
CA ALA A 76 3.84 9.07 -16.98
C ALA A 76 4.54 10.10 -16.11
N ALA A 77 5.71 9.75 -15.60
CA ALA A 77 6.59 10.61 -14.80
C ALA A 77 7.04 11.90 -15.55
N GLY A 78 6.46 12.20 -16.72
CA GLY A 78 6.70 13.36 -17.56
C GLY A 78 5.64 14.46 -17.49
N ALA A 79 4.63 14.38 -16.62
CA ALA A 79 3.73 15.52 -16.36
C ALA A 79 4.33 16.56 -15.39
N ALA A 80 5.65 16.51 -15.16
CA ALA A 80 6.41 17.63 -14.62
C ALA A 80 6.54 18.70 -15.73
N VAL A 81 5.42 19.36 -16.05
CA VAL A 81 5.46 20.64 -16.74
C VAL A 81 6.01 21.64 -15.72
N ASP A 82 7.32 21.85 -15.79
CA ASP A 82 8.02 22.94 -15.11
C ASP A 82 7.22 24.23 -15.33
N GLY A 83 6.60 24.74 -14.27
CA GLY A 83 5.96 26.06 -14.24
C GLY A 83 4.43 26.11 -14.32
N SER A 84 3.70 25.00 -14.27
CA SER A 84 2.23 25.07 -14.19
C SER A 84 1.73 25.20 -12.74
N ALA A 85 0.92 26.23 -12.48
CA ALA A 85 0.34 26.49 -11.17
C ALA A 85 -0.43 25.26 -10.65
N LYS A 86 -0.32 24.95 -9.35
CA LYS A 86 -1.02 23.83 -8.71
C LYS A 86 -2.52 23.93 -8.98
N VAL A 87 -3.05 22.99 -9.76
CA VAL A 87 -4.49 22.87 -10.02
C VAL A 87 -5.14 22.05 -8.90
N VAL A 88 -6.31 22.48 -8.44
CA VAL A 88 -7.13 21.74 -7.48
C VAL A 88 -8.32 21.15 -8.22
N LEU A 89 -8.41 19.82 -8.26
CA LEU A 89 -9.52 19.08 -8.87
C LEU A 89 -10.48 18.63 -7.77
N GLN A 90 -11.79 18.75 -8.01
CA GLN A 90 -12.83 18.30 -7.08
C GLN A 90 -13.96 17.61 -7.85
N GLU A 91 -14.34 16.41 -7.40
CA GLU A 91 -15.48 15.65 -7.90
C GLU A 91 -16.46 15.37 -6.76
N LYS A 92 -17.77 15.52 -7.01
CA LYS A 92 -18.83 15.15 -6.06
C LYS A 92 -19.45 13.83 -6.51
N ILE A 93 -19.21 12.76 -5.77
CA ILE A 93 -19.79 11.43 -6.02
C ILE A 93 -21.01 11.24 -5.10
N PHE A 94 -22.20 11.14 -5.69
CA PHE A 94 -23.44 10.90 -4.93
C PHE A 94 -23.63 9.41 -4.66
N VAL A 95 -23.75 9.03 -3.39
CA VAL A 95 -24.04 7.66 -2.96
C VAL A 95 -25.56 7.42 -3.02
N PRO A 96 -26.04 6.39 -3.74
CA PRO A 96 -27.47 6.20 -4.00
C PRO A 96 -28.21 5.57 -2.80
N VAL A 97 -28.24 6.29 -1.67
CA VAL A 97 -28.88 5.84 -0.42
C VAL A 97 -30.40 5.65 -0.55
N ASP A 98 -31.07 6.44 -1.40
CA ASP A 98 -32.51 6.32 -1.64
C ASP A 98 -32.88 5.07 -2.43
N LYS A 99 -31.98 4.61 -3.31
CA LYS A 99 -32.19 3.43 -4.17
C LYS A 99 -31.86 2.12 -3.45
N TYR A 100 -30.91 2.16 -2.52
CA TYR A 100 -30.47 1.01 -1.74
C TYR A 100 -30.42 1.36 -0.25
N PRO A 101 -31.59 1.61 0.39
CA PRO A 101 -31.66 1.82 1.84
C PRO A 101 -31.29 0.53 2.57
N ARG A 102 -30.65 0.65 3.73
CA ARG A 102 -30.29 -0.49 4.59
C ARG A 102 -31.46 -0.95 5.45
#